data_AF-F3NQM3-F1
#
_entry.id   AF-F3NQM3-F1
#
_cell.length_a   1.000
_cell.length_b   1.000
_cell.length_c   1.000
_cell.angle_alpha   90.00
_cell.angle_beta   90.00
_cell.angle_gamma   90.00
#
_symmetry.space_group_name_H-M   'P 1'
#
loop_
_entity.id
_entity.type
_entity.pdbx_description
1 polymer ?
#
loop_
_entity_poly.entity_id
_entity_poly.type
_entity_poly.pdbx_seq_one_letter_code
_entity_poly.pdbx_strand_id
1 'polypeptide(L)'
;MSTPFTPAEVRHAVELLASRSLIRLVTEIDDNGAIPPRRLAGTLPDLSTHQLRSASDTARAHGLVRIAPGSGLELTEAGAELADVYDAMARWARRHAVPAPVCEFSRRIRHVLDLLAPSLSTERTDALSPLTGDGAEAGLARPRTLLIQWLADNPQVARVPEPEPVA
;
A
#
# COMPACT_ATOMS: atom_id res chain seq x y z
N MET A 1 10.77 18.81 -3.28
CA MET A 1 9.39 19.31 -3.41
C MET A 1 8.59 18.24 -4.12
N SER A 2 7.76 17.48 -3.40
CA SER A 2 6.91 16.45 -4.02
C SER A 2 5.73 17.12 -4.70
N THR A 3 5.54 16.85 -5.98
CA THR A 3 4.37 17.33 -6.73
C THR A 3 3.12 16.67 -6.16
N PRO A 4 2.09 17.45 -5.80
CA PRO A 4 0.84 16.90 -5.29
C PRO A 4 0.12 16.08 -6.37
N PHE A 5 -0.54 14.98 -5.97
CA PHE A 5 -1.25 14.08 -6.87
C PHE A 5 -2.65 14.63 -7.19
N THR A 6 -3.17 14.28 -8.36
CA THR A 6 -4.58 14.54 -8.68
C THR A 6 -5.49 13.63 -7.85
N PRO A 7 -6.76 14.03 -7.59
CA PRO A 7 -7.70 13.19 -6.86
C PRO A 7 -7.92 11.80 -7.47
N ALA A 8 -7.82 11.68 -8.80
CA ALA A 8 -7.95 10.39 -9.51
C ALA A 8 -6.74 9.47 -9.24
N GLU A 9 -5.53 10.03 -9.31
CA GLU A 9 -4.29 9.31 -8.99
C GLU A 9 -4.26 8.85 -7.53
N VAL A 10 -4.69 9.71 -6.59
CA VAL A 10 -4.80 9.35 -5.17
C VAL A 10 -5.78 8.20 -4.96
N ARG A 11 -6.98 8.27 -5.56
CA ARG A 11 -7.98 7.22 -5.46
C ARG A 11 -7.44 5.89 -6.00
N HIS A 12 -6.83 5.91 -7.18
CA HIS A 12 -6.25 4.74 -7.81
C HIS A 12 -5.15 4.11 -6.94
N ALA A 13 -4.20 4.92 -6.47
CA ALA A 13 -3.12 4.47 -5.60
C ALA A 13 -3.66 3.87 -4.30
N VAL A 14 -4.61 4.54 -3.64
CA VAL A 14 -5.21 4.05 -2.38
C VAL A 14 -5.95 2.73 -2.60
N GLU A 15 -6.72 2.58 -3.67
CA GLU A 15 -7.41 1.33 -3.99
C GLU A 15 -6.43 0.17 -4.23
N LEU A 16 -5.36 0.42 -4.97
CA LEU A 16 -4.29 -0.54 -5.24
C LEU A 16 -3.59 -0.95 -3.94
N LEU A 17 -3.03 0.03 -3.21
CA LEU A 17 -2.24 -0.19 -2.00
C LEU A 17 -3.06 -0.76 -0.85
N ALA A 18 -4.37 -0.49 -0.82
CA ALA A 18 -5.25 -1.07 0.17
C ALA A 18 -5.84 -2.44 -0.22
N SER A 19 -5.44 -3.00 -1.36
CA SER A 19 -5.84 -4.36 -1.74
C SER A 19 -5.33 -5.36 -0.71
N ARG A 20 -6.26 -6.14 -0.11
CA ARG A 20 -5.92 -7.16 0.88
C ARG A 20 -4.88 -8.15 0.35
N SER A 21 -5.04 -8.60 -0.89
CA SER A 21 -4.14 -9.59 -1.50
C SER A 21 -2.75 -9.01 -1.74
N LEU A 22 -2.64 -7.73 -2.12
CA LEU A 22 -1.35 -7.07 -2.31
C LEU A 22 -0.62 -6.86 -0.98
N ILE A 23 -1.33 -6.32 0.03
CA ILE A 23 -0.77 -6.15 1.38
C ILE A 23 -0.24 -7.49 1.90
N ARG A 24 -1.07 -8.53 1.84
CA ARG A 24 -0.71 -9.86 2.35
C ARG A 24 0.50 -10.43 1.63
N LEU A 25 0.58 -10.29 0.30
CA LEU A 25 1.72 -10.76 -0.50
C LEU A 25 3.01 -10.03 -0.12
N VAL A 26 2.98 -8.70 -0.08
CA VAL A 26 4.17 -7.87 0.21
C VAL A 26 4.68 -8.16 1.61
N THR A 27 3.82 -8.14 2.62
CA THR A 27 4.24 -8.38 4.01
C THR A 27 4.73 -9.80 4.23
N GLU A 28 4.14 -10.79 3.55
CA GLU A 28 4.58 -12.18 3.71
C GLU A 28 6.01 -12.37 3.19
N ILE A 29 6.35 -11.74 2.05
CA ILE A 29 7.71 -11.79 1.50
C ILE A 29 8.67 -10.96 2.35
N ASP A 30 8.23 -9.83 2.91
CA ASP A 30 9.04 -9.02 3.83
C ASP A 30 9.41 -9.80 5.10
N ASP A 31 8.40 -10.43 5.74
CA ASP A 31 8.57 -11.15 7.00
C ASP A 31 9.38 -12.45 6.85
N ASN A 32 9.24 -13.15 5.72
CA ASN A 32 9.75 -14.53 5.56
C ASN A 32 10.73 -14.71 4.41
N GLY A 33 10.98 -13.67 3.61
CA GLY A 33 11.80 -13.72 2.42
C GLY A 33 11.07 -14.30 1.20
N ALA A 34 11.85 -14.58 0.16
CA ALA A 34 11.34 -15.00 -1.15
C ALA A 34 10.46 -16.26 -1.08
N ILE A 35 9.34 -16.25 -1.80
CA ILE A 35 8.40 -17.37 -1.85
C ILE A 35 8.60 -18.18 -3.14
N PRO A 36 8.97 -19.47 -3.05
CA PRO A 36 9.07 -20.32 -4.22
C PRO A 36 7.72 -20.43 -4.96
N PRO A 37 7.66 -20.42 -6.30
CA PRO A 37 6.39 -20.39 -7.04
C PRO A 37 5.45 -21.55 -6.68
N ARG A 38 6.02 -22.74 -6.44
CA ARG A 38 5.25 -23.94 -6.05
C ARG A 38 4.70 -23.88 -4.62
N ARG A 39 5.23 -23.00 -3.77
CA ARG A 39 4.82 -22.85 -2.37
C ARG A 39 3.84 -21.70 -2.16
N LEU A 40 3.66 -20.81 -3.13
CA LEU A 40 2.85 -19.60 -2.99
C LEU A 40 1.45 -19.85 -2.42
N ALA A 41 0.72 -20.83 -2.97
CA ALA A 41 -0.63 -21.18 -2.48
C ALA A 41 -0.63 -21.80 -1.07
N GLY A 42 0.44 -22.51 -0.70
CA GLY A 42 0.60 -23.08 0.64
C GLY A 42 1.03 -22.05 1.69
N THR A 43 1.80 -21.04 1.30
CA THR A 43 2.25 -19.94 2.17
C THR A 43 1.12 -18.94 2.43
N LEU A 44 0.24 -18.73 1.46
CA LEU A 44 -0.86 -17.77 1.53
C LEU A 44 -2.23 -18.47 1.41
N PRO A 45 -2.58 -19.36 2.37
CA PRO A 45 -3.78 -20.18 2.27
C PRO A 45 -5.08 -19.37 2.42
N ASP A 46 -5.01 -18.14 2.92
CA ASP A 46 -6.16 -17.25 3.06
C ASP A 46 -6.55 -16.55 1.75
N LEU A 47 -5.76 -16.73 0.68
CA LEU A 47 -6.00 -16.17 -0.65
C LEU A 47 -6.31 -17.28 -1.67
N SER A 48 -7.35 -17.07 -2.49
CA SER A 48 -7.62 -17.95 -3.63
C SER A 48 -6.51 -17.88 -4.69
N THR A 49 -6.38 -18.93 -5.51
CA THR A 49 -5.44 -18.96 -6.64
C THR A 49 -5.58 -17.76 -7.57
N HIS A 50 -6.81 -17.29 -7.79
CA HIS A 50 -7.09 -16.11 -8.61
C HIS A 50 -6.54 -14.83 -7.94
N GLN A 51 -6.77 -14.66 -6.63
CA GLN A 51 -6.25 -13.52 -5.87
C GLN A 51 -4.71 -13.52 -5.81
N LEU A 52 -4.09 -14.70 -5.68
CA LEU A 52 -2.63 -14.83 -5.68
C LEU A 52 -2.04 -14.46 -7.04
N ARG A 53 -2.63 -14.96 -8.13
CA ARG A 53 -2.21 -14.62 -9.48
C ARG A 53 -2.33 -13.12 -9.72
N SER A 54 -3.52 -12.57 -9.49
CA SER A 54 -3.78 -11.13 -9.66
C SER A 54 -2.85 -10.27 -8.81
N ALA A 55 -2.65 -10.59 -7.53
CA ALA A 55 -1.73 -9.84 -6.68
C ALA A 55 -0.27 -9.93 -7.15
N SER A 56 0.18 -11.11 -7.60
CA SER A 56 1.53 -11.30 -8.13
C SER A 56 1.73 -10.52 -9.42
N ASP A 57 0.77 -10.57 -10.33
CA ASP A 57 0.81 -9.87 -11.61
C ASP A 57 0.79 -8.35 -11.39
N THR A 58 -0.10 -7.85 -10.53
CA THR A 58 -0.14 -6.44 -10.12
C THR A 58 1.18 -6.01 -9.48
N ALA A 59 1.68 -6.76 -8.50
CA ALA A 59 2.93 -6.42 -7.82
C ALA A 59 4.12 -6.39 -8.80
N ARG A 60 4.17 -7.31 -9.77
CA ARG A 60 5.18 -7.30 -10.84
C ARG A 60 5.02 -6.11 -11.78
N ALA A 61 3.80 -5.80 -12.20
CA ALA A 61 3.52 -4.69 -13.11
C ALA A 61 3.95 -3.34 -12.53
N HIS A 62 3.83 -3.16 -11.20
CA HIS A 62 4.29 -1.96 -10.51
C HIS A 62 5.74 -2.04 -9.99
N GLY A 63 6.46 -3.12 -10.29
CA GLY A 63 7.87 -3.29 -9.92
C GLY A 63 8.11 -3.55 -8.44
N LEU A 64 7.10 -4.00 -7.69
CA LEU A 64 7.18 -4.27 -6.24
C LEU A 64 7.83 -5.62 -5.94
N VAL A 65 7.68 -6.58 -6.86
CA VAL A 65 8.26 -7.91 -6.75
C VAL A 65 8.91 -8.32 -8.06
N ARG A 66 9.90 -9.21 -7.97
CA ARG A 66 10.53 -9.86 -9.12
C ARG A 66 10.65 -11.37 -8.88
N ILE A 67 10.87 -12.11 -9.96
CA ILE A 67 11.24 -13.53 -9.85
C ILE A 67 12.76 -13.61 -9.84
N ALA A 68 13.33 -14.01 -8.71
CA ALA A 68 14.73 -14.37 -8.59
C ALA A 68 14.94 -15.85 -8.95
N PRO A 69 15.94 -16.16 -9.81
CA PRO A 69 16.34 -17.53 -10.09
C PRO A 69 16.69 -18.27 -8.79
N GLY A 70 16.13 -19.46 -8.60
CA GLY A 70 16.40 -20.31 -7.44
C GLY A 70 15.59 -19.98 -6.18
N SER A 71 15.24 -18.71 -5.95
CA SER A 71 14.52 -18.26 -4.74
C SER A 71 13.01 -18.11 -4.94
N GLY A 72 12.57 -17.71 -6.14
CA GLY A 72 11.17 -17.48 -6.44
C GLY A 72 10.78 -16.00 -6.42
N LEU A 73 9.59 -15.70 -5.91
CA LEU A 73 9.06 -14.34 -5.86
C LEU A 73 9.66 -13.58 -4.67
N GLU A 74 10.37 -12.49 -4.93
CA GLU A 74 11.02 -11.66 -3.91
C GLU A 74 10.67 -10.18 -4.07
N LEU A 75 10.81 -9.41 -2.99
CA LEU A 75 10.63 -7.96 -3.03
C LEU A 75 11.78 -7.30 -3.81
N THR A 76 11.42 -6.25 -4.54
CA THR A 76 12.39 -5.26 -5.00
C THR A 76 12.66 -4.24 -3.88
N GLU A 77 13.55 -3.28 -4.13
CA GLU A 77 13.75 -2.14 -3.22
C GLU A 77 12.44 -1.38 -2.97
N ALA A 78 11.73 -1.00 -4.04
CA ALA A 78 10.41 -0.37 -3.94
C ALA A 78 9.38 -1.21 -3.17
N GLY A 79 9.43 -2.54 -3.30
CA GLY A 79 8.59 -3.46 -2.53
C GLY A 79 8.92 -3.49 -1.04
N ALA A 80 10.21 -3.47 -0.69
CA ALA A 80 10.67 -3.41 0.70
C ALA A 80 10.31 -2.06 1.35
N GLU A 81 10.52 -0.95 0.64
CA GLU A 81 10.09 0.37 1.11
C GLU A 81 8.57 0.46 1.30
N LEU A 82 7.78 -0.23 0.46
CA LEU A 82 6.33 -0.33 0.66
C LEU A 82 5.98 -1.10 1.94
N ALA A 83 6.73 -2.16 2.27
CA ALA A 83 6.55 -2.87 3.53
C ALA A 83 6.84 -1.97 4.74
N ASP A 84 7.88 -1.12 4.68
CA ASP A 84 8.16 -0.10 5.69
C ASP A 84 7.02 0.93 5.84
N VAL A 85 6.41 1.34 4.73
CA VAL A 85 5.22 2.20 4.73
C VAL A 85 4.07 1.50 5.45
N TYR A 86 3.79 0.23 5.14
CA TYR A 86 2.75 -0.54 5.81
C TYR A 86 3.01 -0.73 7.30
N ASP A 87 4.23 -1.06 7.71
CA ASP A 87 4.55 -1.21 9.12
C ASP A 87 4.44 0.13 9.88
N ALA A 88 4.84 1.26 9.27
CA ALA A 88 4.63 2.58 9.85
C ALA A 88 3.13 2.87 10.09
N MET A 89 2.27 2.58 9.10
CA MET A 89 0.81 2.71 9.22
C MET A 89 0.25 1.79 10.30
N ALA A 90 0.62 0.52 10.30
CA ALA A 90 0.13 -0.46 11.27
C ALA A 90 0.57 -0.11 12.70
N ARG A 91 1.80 0.36 12.89
CA ARG A 91 2.31 0.82 14.18
C ARG A 91 1.53 2.02 14.69
N TRP A 92 1.23 2.99 13.82
CA TRP A 92 0.39 4.13 14.18
C TRP A 92 -1.03 3.67 14.56
N ALA A 93 -1.65 2.82 13.74
CA ALA A 93 -3.00 2.32 13.98
C ALA A 93 -3.12 1.52 15.29
N ARG A 94 -2.12 0.67 15.60
CA ARG A 94 -2.02 -0.06 16.87
C ARG A 94 -1.93 0.89 18.07
N ARG A 95 -1.10 1.94 17.97
CA ARG A 95 -0.94 2.93 19.05
C ARG A 95 -2.24 3.67 19.37
N HIS A 96 -3.08 3.90 18.37
CA HIS A 96 -4.34 4.63 18.52
C HIS A 96 -5.57 3.71 18.59
N ALA A 97 -5.39 2.39 18.61
CA ALA A 97 -6.44 1.38 18.64
C ALA A 97 -7.51 1.53 17.53
N VAL A 98 -7.10 1.99 16.34
CA VAL A 98 -7.97 2.18 15.17
C VAL A 98 -7.71 1.13 14.08
N PRO A 99 -8.73 0.77 13.25
CA PRO A 99 -10.14 1.13 13.40
C PRO A 99 -10.82 0.41 14.58
N ALA A 100 -10.17 -0.62 15.14
CA ALA A 100 -10.55 -1.27 16.38
C ALA A 100 -9.27 -1.78 17.08
N PRO A 101 -9.29 -1.99 18.41
CA PRO A 101 -8.13 -2.50 19.15
C PRO A 101 -7.59 -3.81 18.57
N VAL A 102 -8.50 -4.72 18.20
CA VAL A 102 -8.21 -6.00 17.55
C VAL A 102 -8.84 -6.01 16.17
N CYS A 103 -8.01 -6.07 15.14
CA CYS A 103 -8.42 -6.24 13.75
C CYS A 103 -7.24 -6.71 12.90
N GLU A 104 -7.58 -7.24 11.71
CA GLU A 104 -6.61 -7.69 10.72
C GLU A 104 -5.65 -6.58 10.31
N PHE A 105 -4.40 -6.97 10.02
CA PHE A 105 -3.36 -6.05 9.56
C PHE A 105 -3.82 -5.23 8.35
N SER A 106 -4.35 -5.90 7.31
CA SER A 106 -4.83 -5.26 6.08
C SER A 106 -5.95 -4.24 6.33
N ARG A 107 -6.82 -4.49 7.32
CA ARG A 107 -7.88 -3.57 7.71
C ARG A 107 -7.32 -2.30 8.38
N ARG A 108 -6.24 -2.43 9.16
CA ARG A 108 -5.52 -1.26 9.72
C ARG A 108 -4.89 -0.43 8.62
N ILE A 109 -4.20 -1.06 7.67
CA ILE A 109 -3.56 -0.36 6.55
C ILE A 109 -4.59 0.42 5.73
N ARG A 110 -5.67 -0.23 5.30
CA ARG A 110 -6.78 0.42 4.57
C ARG A 110 -7.32 1.63 5.32
N HIS A 111 -7.57 1.48 6.63
CA HIS A 111 -8.06 2.59 7.45
C HIS A 111 -7.09 3.79 7.47
N VAL A 112 -5.79 3.55 7.64
CA VAL A 112 -4.80 4.64 7.64
C VAL A 112 -4.66 5.27 6.25
N LEU A 113 -4.70 4.48 5.18
CA LEU A 113 -4.72 5.01 3.81
C LEU A 113 -5.93 5.91 3.57
N ASP A 114 -7.12 5.51 4.02
CA ASP A 114 -8.34 6.32 3.91
C ASP A 114 -8.21 7.66 4.67
N LEU A 115 -7.56 7.67 5.84
CA LEU A 115 -7.28 8.89 6.60
C LEU A 115 -6.28 9.80 5.88
N LEU A 116 -5.28 9.22 5.22
CA LEU A 116 -4.23 9.97 4.53
C LEU A 116 -4.66 10.48 3.15
N ALA A 117 -5.56 9.78 2.47
CA ALA A 117 -5.97 10.07 1.09
C ALA A 117 -6.29 11.55 0.83
N PRO A 118 -7.07 12.25 1.67
CA PRO A 118 -7.41 13.64 1.40
C PRO A 118 -6.21 14.59 1.48
N SER A 119 -5.14 14.18 2.16
CA SER A 119 -3.92 14.96 2.39
C SER A 119 -2.87 14.78 1.29
N LEU A 120 -3.13 13.87 0.33
CA LEU A 120 -2.28 13.58 -0.83
C LEU A 120 -2.69 14.37 -2.09
N SER A 121 -3.93 14.88 -2.12
CA SER A 121 -4.50 15.57 -3.28
C SER A 121 -4.24 17.09 -3.27
N THR A 122 -4.07 17.68 -4.45
CA THR A 122 -3.94 19.14 -4.68
C THR A 122 -5.10 20.00 -4.16
N GLU A 123 -6.32 19.47 -4.14
CA GLU A 123 -7.54 20.29 -3.95
C GLU A 123 -7.82 20.67 -2.48
N ARG A 124 -7.12 20.10 -1.50
CA ARG A 124 -7.40 20.34 -0.08
C ARG A 124 -6.39 21.29 0.56
N THR A 125 -6.34 22.52 0.08
CA THR A 125 -5.76 23.64 0.87
C THR A 125 -6.82 24.34 1.74
N ASP A 126 -8.14 24.16 1.50
CA ASP A 126 -9.19 24.97 2.15
C ASP A 126 -10.28 24.22 2.94
N ALA A 127 -10.29 22.88 2.98
CA ALA A 127 -11.27 22.14 3.79
C ALA A 127 -10.62 21.64 5.08
N LEU A 128 -10.75 22.45 6.14
CA LEU A 128 -10.47 22.09 7.53
C LEU A 128 -11.02 20.68 7.81
N SER A 129 -10.12 19.70 7.97
CA SER A 129 -10.51 18.36 8.43
C SER A 129 -10.85 18.42 9.92
N PRO A 130 -12.04 17.93 10.33
CA PRO A 130 -12.37 17.80 11.74
C PRO A 130 -11.72 16.51 12.27
N LEU A 131 -10.41 16.58 12.55
CA LEU A 131 -9.71 15.61 13.41
C LEU A 131 -8.89 16.40 14.43
N THR A 132 -9.58 17.24 15.20
CA THR A 132 -8.98 18.08 16.24
C THR A 132 -8.59 17.19 17.43
N GLY A 133 -7.32 16.79 17.43
CA GLY A 133 -6.62 16.15 18.53
C GLY A 133 -5.13 16.23 18.22
N ASP A 134 -4.48 17.27 18.72
CA ASP A 134 -3.10 17.71 18.42
C ASP A 134 -2.04 16.58 18.49
N GLY A 135 -2.31 15.50 19.24
CA GLY A 135 -1.44 14.32 19.35
C GLY A 135 -1.64 13.22 18.29
N ALA A 136 -2.85 13.03 17.75
CA ALA A 136 -3.13 11.96 16.79
C ALA A 136 -2.65 12.32 15.38
N GLU A 137 -2.82 13.58 15.00
CA GLU A 137 -2.40 14.13 13.70
C GLU A 137 -0.87 14.20 13.58
N ALA A 138 -0.18 14.62 14.66
CA ALA A 138 1.28 14.55 14.76
C ALA A 138 1.81 13.11 14.57
N GLY A 139 1.06 12.11 15.02
CA GLY A 139 1.38 10.70 14.82
C GLY A 139 1.29 10.25 13.35
N LEU A 140 0.39 10.84 12.55
CA LEU A 140 0.20 10.52 11.13
C LEU A 140 1.23 11.15 10.22
N ALA A 141 1.98 12.15 10.69
CA ALA A 141 3.01 12.83 9.90
C ALA A 141 4.04 11.86 9.32
N ARG A 142 4.52 10.89 10.11
CA ARG A 142 5.51 9.92 9.63
C ARG A 142 4.95 8.97 8.55
N PRO A 143 3.83 8.25 8.76
CA PRO A 143 3.20 7.47 7.70
C PRO A 143 2.89 8.30 6.44
N ARG A 144 2.46 9.56 6.61
CA ARG A 144 2.19 10.48 5.49
C ARG A 144 3.46 10.79 4.69
N THR A 145 4.54 11.19 5.35
CA THR A 145 5.81 11.51 4.69
C THR A 145 6.37 10.30 3.95
N LEU A 146 6.35 9.12 4.56
CA LEU A 146 6.80 7.88 3.90
C LEU A 146 5.96 7.56 2.67
N LEU A 147 4.62 7.66 2.78
CA LEU A 147 3.74 7.41 1.64
C LEU A 147 3.96 8.42 0.50
N ILE A 148 4.10 9.71 0.80
CA ILE A 148 4.36 10.74 -0.21
C ILE A 148 5.70 10.50 -0.92
N GLN A 149 6.75 10.20 -0.15
CA GLN A 149 8.07 9.92 -0.71
C GLN A 149 8.01 8.68 -1.60
N TRP A 150 7.43 7.59 -1.09
CA TRP A 150 7.32 6.35 -1.83
C TRP A 150 6.50 6.51 -3.12
N LEU A 151 5.38 7.23 -3.10
CA LEU A 151 4.60 7.50 -4.31
C LEU A 151 5.35 8.41 -5.31
N ALA A 152 6.17 9.34 -4.83
CA ALA A 152 7.00 10.17 -5.70
C ALA A 152 8.10 9.35 -6.40
N ASP A 153 8.66 8.36 -5.72
CA ASP A 153 9.66 7.45 -6.26
C ASP A 153 9.04 6.33 -7.13
N ASN A 154 7.74 6.07 -6.96
CA ASN A 154 6.97 5.04 -7.67
C ASN A 154 5.75 5.60 -8.44
N PRO A 155 5.93 6.54 -9.38
CA PRO A 155 4.81 7.22 -10.04
C PRO A 155 3.91 6.26 -10.84
N GLN A 156 4.42 5.12 -11.30
CA GLN A 156 3.66 4.07 -12.00
C GLN A 156 2.53 3.47 -11.16
N VAL A 157 2.55 3.63 -9.83
CA VAL A 157 1.50 3.17 -8.92
C VAL A 157 0.32 4.13 -8.88
N ALA A 158 0.58 5.43 -9.08
CA ALA A 158 -0.44 6.47 -9.08
C ALA A 158 -1.09 6.65 -10.45
N ARG A 159 -0.41 6.26 -11.54
CA ARG A 159 -0.91 6.40 -12.91
C ARG A 159 -2.21 5.61 -13.11
N VAL A 160 -3.28 6.33 -13.41
CA VAL A 160 -4.54 5.73 -13.85
C VAL A 160 -4.33 5.20 -15.28
N PRO A 161 -4.60 3.91 -15.57
CA PRO A 161 -4.58 3.44 -16.94
C PRO A 161 -5.67 4.17 -17.74
N GLU A 162 -5.28 4.84 -18.82
CA GLU A 162 -6.24 5.44 -19.74
C GLU A 162 -7.13 4.33 -20.31
N PRO A 163 -8.46 4.50 -20.34
CA PRO A 163 -9.33 3.53 -20.99
C PRO A 163 -8.95 3.45 -22.46
N GLU A 164 -8.62 2.26 -22.95
CA GLU A 164 -8.40 2.02 -24.39
C GLU A 164 -9.64 2.51 -25.16
N PRO A 165 -9.47 3.37 -26.19
CA PRO A 165 -10.59 3.77 -27.01
C PRO A 165 -11.09 2.52 -27.75
N VAL A 166 -12.34 2.14 -27.46
CA VAL A 166 -13.05 1.11 -28.21
C VAL A 166 -13.21 1.64 -29.64
N ALA A 167 -12.53 1.00 -30.58
CA ALA A 167 -12.59 1.31 -32.02
C ALA A 167 -13.92 0.87 -32.65
#